data_AF-A0A919EZU2-F1
#
_entry.id   AF-A0A919EZU2-F1
#
_cell.length_a   1.000
_cell.length_b   1.000
_cell.length_c   1.000
_cell.angle_alpha   90.00
_cell.angle_beta   90.00
_cell.angle_gamma   90.00
#
_symmetry.space_group_name_H-M   'P 1'
#
loop_
_entity.id
_entity.type
_entity.pdbx_description
1 polymer ?
#
loop_
_entity_poly.entity_id
_entity_poly.type
_entity_poly.pdbx_seq_one_letter_code
_entity_poly.pdbx_strand_id
1 'polypeptide(L)'
;MGPTGRAGLVTVGAALLAVTSGCSYGGEPCAGVGTVAGVGVMFDSQGYGDLTGASYELCARGKCAKGTLRHERISNLRLPLPHDVDPDRGPVRFEVTPQGGGRPVIDASADAELTFQSDGCGGGDYSTGLAFTKAAGLTTKIPKSLSDAWMKQLRSLATASPDPSAPS
;
A
#
# COMPACT_ATOMS: atom_id res chain seq x y z
N MET A 1 -49.94 -12.27 74.49
CA MET A 1 -50.30 -10.85 74.25
C MET A 1 -49.02 -10.04 74.17
N GLY A 2 -48.79 -9.31 73.06
CA GLY A 2 -47.60 -8.48 72.84
C GLY A 2 -47.59 -7.19 73.68
N PRO A 3 -46.61 -6.29 73.46
CA PRO A 3 -46.77 -5.44 72.28
C PRO A 3 -45.48 -4.97 71.57
N THR A 4 -45.71 -4.56 70.32
CA THR A 4 -45.03 -3.46 69.59
C THR A 4 -43.53 -3.53 69.36
N GLY A 5 -43.15 -4.08 68.21
CA GLY A 5 -41.96 -3.67 67.48
C GLY A 5 -42.14 -2.28 66.87
N ARG A 6 -41.11 -1.44 67.02
CA ARG A 6 -40.93 -0.19 66.28
C ARG A 6 -39.50 -0.14 65.73
N ALA A 7 -39.44 0.08 64.42
CA ALA A 7 -38.44 0.80 63.63
C ALA A 7 -36.95 0.70 64.03
N GLY A 8 -36.17 0.13 63.09
CA GLY A 8 -34.73 0.34 62.99
C GLY A 8 -34.27 0.04 61.57
N LEU A 9 -34.30 1.05 60.70
CA LEU A 9 -33.62 1.06 59.41
C LEU A 9 -32.12 0.93 59.66
N VAL A 10 -31.51 -0.18 59.25
CA VAL A 10 -30.06 -0.29 59.08
C VAL A 10 -29.79 -0.86 57.71
N THR A 11 -29.41 0.04 56.82
CA THR A 11 -28.78 -0.17 55.53
C THR A 11 -27.51 -1.00 55.70
N VAL A 12 -27.45 -2.19 55.10
CA VAL A 12 -26.17 -2.83 54.75
C VAL A 12 -26.30 -3.35 53.33
N GLY A 13 -25.73 -2.60 52.39
CA GLY A 13 -25.62 -2.99 51.00
C GLY A 13 -24.74 -4.22 50.88
N ALA A 14 -25.31 -5.31 50.38
CA ALA A 14 -24.53 -6.43 49.87
C ALA A 14 -24.15 -6.12 48.43
N ALA A 15 -22.87 -5.79 48.24
CA ALA A 15 -22.25 -5.50 46.97
C ALA A 15 -22.45 -6.66 45.98
N LEU A 16 -23.02 -6.33 44.81
CA LEU A 16 -22.97 -7.15 43.62
C LEU A 16 -21.50 -7.28 43.20
N LEU A 17 -20.88 -8.43 43.46
CA LEU A 17 -19.65 -8.82 42.79
C LEU A 17 -19.98 -9.18 41.34
N ALA A 18 -20.15 -8.16 40.51
CA ALA A 18 -20.03 -8.31 39.07
C ALA A 18 -18.55 -8.61 38.79
N VAL A 19 -18.20 -9.89 38.74
CA VAL A 19 -16.97 -10.35 38.09
C VAL A 19 -17.18 -10.08 36.59
N THR A 20 -16.91 -8.84 36.18
CA THR A 20 -16.62 -8.59 34.78
C THR A 20 -15.29 -9.28 34.53
N SER A 21 -15.36 -10.46 33.91
CA SER A 21 -14.21 -11.05 33.25
C SER A 21 -13.75 -10.06 32.19
N GLY A 22 -12.89 -9.15 32.61
CA GLY A 22 -12.15 -8.25 31.76
C GLY A 22 -11.25 -9.09 30.88
N CYS A 23 -11.79 -9.54 29.73
CA CYS A 23 -10.98 -9.63 28.54
C CYS A 23 -10.80 -8.20 28.03
N SER A 24 -10.03 -7.41 28.76
CA SER A 24 -9.37 -6.23 28.20
C SER A 24 -8.22 -6.76 27.34
N TYR A 25 -8.57 -7.42 26.23
CA TYR A 25 -7.63 -7.51 25.12
C TYR A 25 -7.67 -6.13 24.47
N GLY A 26 -6.72 -5.28 24.89
CA GLY A 26 -6.41 -4.03 24.23
C GLY A 26 -5.85 -4.30 22.83
N GLY A 27 -6.69 -4.80 21.94
CA GLY A 27 -6.48 -4.67 20.51
C GLY A 27 -7.12 -3.36 20.10
N GLU A 28 -6.32 -2.38 19.71
CA GLU A 28 -6.81 -1.24 18.94
C GLU A 28 -7.73 -1.75 17.82
N PRO A 29 -8.83 -1.05 17.50
CA PRO A 29 -9.68 -1.43 16.39
C PRO A 29 -8.84 -1.41 15.12
N CYS A 30 -8.52 -2.60 14.61
CA CYS A 30 -7.85 -2.79 13.34
C CYS A 30 -8.77 -2.37 12.20
N ALA A 31 -8.82 -1.06 11.95
CA ALA A 31 -9.39 -0.49 10.74
C ALA A 31 -8.43 -0.82 9.60
N GLY A 32 -8.57 -2.04 9.05
CA GLY A 32 -7.66 -2.69 8.11
C GLY A 32 -7.20 -1.79 6.97
N VAL A 33 -6.09 -1.08 7.18
CA VAL A 33 -5.21 -0.67 6.09
C VAL A 33 -4.43 -1.91 5.72
N GLY A 34 -5.10 -2.84 5.02
CA GLY A 34 -4.52 -4.09 4.60
C GLY A 34 -3.26 -3.82 3.78
N THR A 35 -2.23 -4.62 4.02
CA THR A 35 -1.09 -4.68 3.11
C THR A 35 -1.57 -5.25 1.77
N VAL A 36 -0.77 -5.03 0.72
CA VAL A 36 -1.08 -5.56 -0.61
C VAL A 36 0.12 -6.39 -1.03
N ALA A 37 -0.09 -7.70 -1.18
CA ALA A 37 0.90 -8.58 -1.76
C ALA A 37 1.21 -8.14 -3.20
N GLY A 38 2.49 -7.96 -3.54
CA GLY A 38 2.83 -7.49 -4.88
C GLY A 38 4.19 -6.85 -5.06
N VAL A 39 4.42 -6.45 -6.30
CA VAL A 39 5.61 -5.69 -6.72
C VAL A 39 5.18 -4.31 -7.19
N GLY A 40 5.83 -3.28 -6.65
CA GLY A 40 5.69 -1.90 -7.12
C GLY A 40 6.92 -1.43 -7.88
N VAL A 41 6.74 -0.67 -8.96
CA VAL A 41 7.82 0.06 -9.63
C VAL A 41 7.49 1.55 -9.64
N MET A 42 8.34 2.35 -9.01
CA MET A 42 8.34 3.79 -9.13
C MET A 42 9.15 4.19 -10.36
N PHE A 43 8.48 4.63 -11.42
CA PHE A 43 9.08 4.94 -12.70
C PHE A 43 9.20 6.47 -12.89
N ASP A 44 10.42 7.00 -13.05
CA ASP A 44 10.65 8.38 -13.48
C ASP A 44 10.78 8.45 -15.01
N SER A 45 9.83 9.10 -15.67
CA SER A 45 9.84 9.30 -17.12
C SER A 45 10.85 10.37 -17.57
N GLN A 46 11.49 11.08 -16.64
CA GLN A 46 12.47 12.10 -16.96
C GLN A 46 13.58 11.56 -17.89
N GLY A 47 13.75 12.23 -19.02
CA GLY A 47 14.77 11.91 -20.02
C GLY A 47 14.34 10.93 -21.11
N TYR A 48 13.09 10.48 -21.12
CA TYR A 48 12.53 9.63 -22.19
C TYR A 48 11.68 10.36 -23.23
N GLY A 49 11.51 11.68 -23.09
CA GLY A 49 10.56 12.45 -23.90
C GLY A 49 9.13 12.24 -23.39
N ASP A 50 8.15 12.48 -24.26
CA ASP A 50 6.74 12.23 -23.92
C ASP A 50 6.43 10.72 -24.05
N LEU A 51 6.02 10.12 -22.93
CA LEU A 51 5.58 8.72 -22.85
C LEU A 51 4.08 8.61 -22.53
N THR A 52 3.32 9.69 -22.69
CA THR A 52 1.87 9.67 -22.50
C THR A 52 1.25 8.66 -23.45
N GLY A 53 0.40 7.78 -22.93
CA GLY A 53 -0.22 6.74 -23.75
C GLY A 53 0.69 5.54 -24.08
N ALA A 54 1.94 5.54 -23.62
CA ALA A 54 2.82 4.38 -23.75
C ALA A 54 2.26 3.19 -22.96
N SER A 55 2.37 1.99 -23.51
CA SER A 55 2.02 0.77 -22.80
C SER A 55 3.18 0.34 -21.90
N TYR A 56 2.84 -0.25 -20.75
CA TYR A 56 3.81 -0.87 -19.87
C TYR A 56 3.44 -2.33 -19.59
N GLU A 57 4.45 -3.11 -19.23
CA GLU A 57 4.31 -4.46 -18.70
C GLU A 57 5.26 -4.63 -17.51
N LEU A 58 4.72 -5.08 -16.37
CA LEU A 58 5.45 -5.38 -15.15
C LEU A 58 5.21 -6.83 -14.78
N CYS A 59 6.26 -7.65 -14.82
CA CYS A 59 6.18 -9.08 -14.56
C CYS A 59 7.03 -9.49 -13.36
N ALA A 60 6.49 -10.38 -12.53
CA ALA A 60 7.21 -11.10 -11.48
C ALA A 60 6.46 -12.40 -11.19
N ARG A 61 7.17 -13.45 -10.76
CA ARG A 61 6.55 -14.73 -10.33
C ARG A 61 5.59 -15.33 -11.37
N GLY A 62 5.91 -15.21 -12.65
CA GLY A 62 5.07 -15.71 -13.75
C GLY A 62 3.74 -14.98 -13.93
N LYS A 63 3.54 -13.85 -13.25
CA LYS A 63 2.39 -12.95 -13.40
C LYS A 63 2.85 -11.63 -14.01
N CYS A 64 1.99 -11.01 -14.79
CA CYS A 64 2.25 -9.73 -15.42
C CYS A 64 1.06 -8.79 -15.26
N ALA A 65 1.34 -7.54 -14.94
CA ALA A 65 0.39 -6.43 -15.00
C ALA A 65 0.72 -5.60 -16.23
N LYS A 66 -0.30 -5.28 -17.02
CA LYS A 66 -0.18 -4.44 -18.21
C LYS A 66 -1.08 -3.23 -18.06
N GLY A 67 -0.68 -2.11 -18.67
CA GLY A 67 -1.50 -0.92 -18.70
C GLY A 67 -0.88 0.18 -19.54
N THR A 68 -1.38 1.39 -19.33
CA THR A 68 -0.94 2.58 -20.06
C THR A 68 -0.43 3.63 -19.07
N LEU A 69 0.66 4.29 -19.42
CA LEU A 69 1.22 5.38 -18.63
C LEU A 69 0.32 6.63 -18.73
N ARG A 70 0.07 7.24 -17.57
CA ARG A 70 -0.62 8.53 -17.46
C ARG A 70 0.35 9.67 -17.79
N HIS A 71 -0.20 10.85 -18.01
CA HIS A 71 0.59 12.07 -18.17
C HIS A 71 1.15 12.55 -16.83
N GLU A 72 2.13 11.82 -16.31
CA GLU A 72 2.76 12.06 -15.01
C GLU A 72 4.28 11.88 -15.14
N ARG A 73 5.05 12.70 -14.42
CA ARG A 73 6.51 12.55 -14.41
C ARG A 73 6.91 11.23 -13.75
N ILE A 74 6.37 10.99 -12.56
CA ILE A 74 6.64 9.77 -11.81
C ILE A 74 5.36 8.94 -11.81
N SER A 75 5.46 7.67 -12.18
CA SER A 75 4.36 6.71 -12.14
C SER A 75 4.61 5.68 -11.03
N ASN A 76 3.56 5.27 -10.32
CA ASN A 76 3.60 4.14 -9.40
C ASN A 76 2.84 2.95 -10.02
N LEU A 77 3.59 2.03 -10.61
CA LEU A 77 3.07 0.86 -11.31
C LEU A 77 3.04 -0.33 -10.37
N ARG A 78 1.98 -1.12 -10.40
CA ARG A 78 1.78 -2.23 -9.46
C ARG A 78 1.43 -3.52 -10.17
N LEU A 79 2.05 -4.59 -9.72
CA LEU A 79 1.65 -5.96 -9.99
C LEU A 79 1.14 -6.56 -8.67
N PRO A 80 -0.18 -6.68 -8.49
CA PRO A 80 -0.75 -7.46 -7.40
C PRO A 80 -0.32 -8.93 -7.55
N LEU A 81 0.05 -9.54 -6.44
CA LEU A 81 0.37 -10.97 -6.36
C LEU A 81 -0.60 -11.66 -5.39
N PRO A 82 -0.76 -13.00 -5.48
CA PRO A 82 -1.47 -13.76 -4.47
C PRO A 82 -0.85 -13.57 -3.07
N HIS A 83 -1.68 -13.65 -2.03
CA HIS A 83 -1.25 -13.49 -0.63
C HIS A 83 -0.27 -14.59 -0.17
N ASP A 84 -0.36 -15.79 -0.76
CA ASP A 84 0.47 -16.96 -0.49
C ASP A 84 1.70 -17.06 -1.40
N VAL A 85 2.10 -15.96 -2.02
CA VAL A 85 3.27 -15.93 -2.91
C VAL A 85 4.56 -16.23 -2.15
N ASP A 86 5.40 -17.05 -2.76
CA ASP A 86 6.75 -17.35 -2.28
C ASP A 86 7.62 -16.08 -2.21
N PRO A 87 8.19 -15.75 -1.03
CA PRO A 87 9.00 -14.56 -0.86
C PRO A 87 10.42 -14.64 -1.44
N ASP A 88 10.88 -15.83 -1.83
CA ASP A 88 12.24 -16.08 -2.30
C ASP A 88 12.70 -15.09 -3.36
N ARG A 89 14.01 -14.88 -3.54
CA ARG A 89 14.50 -13.98 -4.58
C ARG A 89 14.09 -14.46 -5.99
N GLY A 90 13.68 -13.53 -6.85
CA GLY A 90 13.36 -13.85 -8.24
C GLY A 90 13.27 -12.62 -9.16
N PRO A 91 13.15 -12.83 -10.48
CA PRO A 91 13.23 -11.75 -11.44
C PRO A 91 11.96 -10.90 -11.47
N VAL A 92 12.16 -9.59 -11.53
CA VAL A 92 11.16 -8.57 -11.86
C VAL A 92 11.54 -7.96 -13.19
N ARG A 93 10.66 -8.04 -14.18
CA ARG A 93 10.85 -7.42 -15.50
C ARG A 93 9.92 -6.22 -15.66
N PHE A 94 10.45 -5.14 -16.19
CA PHE A 94 9.71 -3.92 -16.48
C PHE A 94 9.97 -3.48 -17.92
N GLU A 95 8.90 -3.35 -18.69
CA GLU A 95 8.92 -2.88 -20.08
C GLU A 95 8.03 -1.65 -20.28
N VAL A 96 8.46 -0.76 -21.16
CA VAL A 96 7.65 0.37 -21.65
C VAL A 96 7.80 0.50 -23.17
N THR A 97 6.67 0.53 -23.86
CA THR A 97 6.59 0.70 -25.31
C THR A 97 5.85 2.00 -25.64
N PRO A 98 6.46 2.94 -26.39
CA PRO A 98 5.80 4.19 -26.77
C PRO A 98 4.53 3.95 -27.57
N GLN A 99 3.57 4.87 -27.47
CA GLN A 99 2.34 4.78 -28.24
C GLN A 99 2.64 4.75 -29.76
N GLY A 100 2.05 3.80 -30.48
CA GLY A 100 2.29 3.60 -31.91
C GLY A 100 3.68 3.00 -32.24
N GLY A 101 4.51 2.73 -31.22
CA GLY A 101 5.78 2.04 -31.37
C GLY A 101 5.61 0.52 -31.38
N GLY A 102 6.45 -0.18 -32.15
CA GLY A 102 6.49 -1.64 -32.21
C GLY A 102 7.58 -2.28 -31.34
N ARG A 103 8.38 -1.48 -30.62
CA ARG A 103 9.50 -1.96 -29.80
C ARG A 103 9.56 -1.22 -28.46
N PRO A 104 9.90 -1.91 -27.37
CA PRO A 104 10.09 -1.27 -26.08
C PRO A 104 11.30 -0.32 -26.11
N VAL A 105 11.14 0.84 -25.48
CA VAL A 105 12.26 1.77 -25.19
C VAL A 105 12.87 1.52 -23.81
N ILE A 106 12.14 0.80 -22.97
CA ILE A 106 12.60 0.24 -21.70
C ILE A 106 12.31 -1.25 -21.74
N ASP A 107 13.33 -2.07 -21.54
CA ASP A 107 13.23 -3.50 -21.23
C ASP A 107 14.33 -3.79 -20.22
N ALA A 108 13.94 -3.91 -18.96
CA ALA A 108 14.87 -4.06 -17.85
C ALA A 108 14.41 -5.17 -16.90
N SER A 109 15.37 -5.84 -16.28
CA SER A 109 15.13 -6.88 -15.28
C SER A 109 16.06 -6.71 -14.09
N ALA A 110 15.55 -7.00 -12.90
CA ALA A 110 16.32 -7.04 -11.67
C ALA A 110 15.75 -8.12 -10.75
N ASP A 111 16.62 -8.81 -10.03
CA ASP A 111 16.18 -9.75 -9.00
C ASP A 111 15.76 -9.00 -7.74
N ALA A 112 14.60 -9.36 -7.21
CA ALA A 112 14.08 -8.83 -5.95
C ALA A 112 13.55 -9.96 -5.07
N GLU A 113 13.70 -9.76 -3.77
CA GLU A 113 13.09 -10.58 -2.73
C GLU A 113 11.84 -9.84 -2.23
N LEU A 114 10.79 -10.58 -1.92
CA LEU A 114 9.61 -10.00 -1.30
C LEU A 114 9.84 -9.94 0.20
N THR A 115 9.46 -8.83 0.80
CA THR A 115 9.58 -8.62 2.25
C THR A 115 8.21 -8.63 2.88
N PHE A 116 8.09 -9.32 4.02
CA PHE A 116 6.86 -9.29 4.78
C PHE A 116 6.60 -7.87 5.29
N GLN A 117 5.45 -7.32 4.95
CA GLN A 117 4.92 -6.07 5.47
C GLN A 117 3.79 -6.44 6.42
N SER A 118 3.91 -6.09 7.70
CA SER A 118 2.84 -6.31 8.65
C SER A 118 1.76 -5.24 8.50
N ASP A 119 0.50 -5.65 8.66
CA ASP A 119 -0.64 -4.74 8.76
C ASP A 119 -0.81 -4.14 10.17
N GLY A 120 0.05 -4.52 11.13
CA GLY A 120 -0.03 -4.11 12.53
C GLY A 120 -1.12 -4.82 13.34
N CYS A 121 -1.79 -5.80 12.73
CA CYS A 121 -3.01 -6.44 13.23
C CYS A 121 -2.88 -7.97 13.32
N GLY A 122 -1.64 -8.47 13.36
CA GLY A 122 -1.35 -9.91 13.38
C GLY A 122 -1.36 -10.55 11.99
N GLY A 123 -1.56 -9.76 10.94
CA GLY A 123 -1.43 -10.16 9.55
C GLY A 123 -0.33 -9.38 8.81
N GLY A 124 -0.33 -9.56 7.50
CA GLY A 124 0.58 -8.90 6.59
C GLY A 124 0.70 -9.61 5.25
N ASP A 125 1.48 -9.02 4.36
CA ASP A 125 1.69 -9.51 3.01
C ASP A 125 3.13 -9.37 2.56
N TYR A 126 3.53 -10.22 1.63
CA TYR A 126 4.82 -10.12 0.98
C TYR A 126 4.77 -9.14 -0.18
N SER A 127 5.59 -8.09 -0.08
CA SER A 127 5.73 -7.13 -1.16
C SER A 127 7.13 -6.55 -1.26
N THR A 128 7.40 -5.92 -2.40
CA THR A 128 8.65 -5.19 -2.61
C THR A 128 8.44 -4.00 -3.53
N GLY A 129 9.25 -2.96 -3.33
CA GLY A 129 9.24 -1.75 -4.14
C GLY A 129 10.56 -1.59 -4.86
N LEU A 130 10.50 -1.32 -6.16
CA LEU A 130 11.64 -0.99 -7.00
C LEU A 130 11.49 0.43 -7.54
N ALA A 131 12.60 0.97 -8.02
CA ALA A 131 12.63 2.19 -8.79
C ALA A 131 13.20 1.92 -10.17
N PHE A 132 12.67 2.63 -11.17
CA PHE A 132 13.30 2.73 -12.49
C PHE A 132 13.62 4.19 -12.80
N THR A 133 14.89 4.45 -13.10
CA THR A 133 15.34 5.75 -13.63
C THR A 133 16.24 5.52 -14.83
N LYS A 134 16.32 6.50 -15.73
CA LYS A 134 17.21 6.41 -16.91
C LYS A 134 18.67 6.16 -16.53
N ALA A 135 19.13 6.72 -15.41
CA ALA A 135 20.53 6.61 -14.97
C ALA A 135 20.85 5.28 -14.28
N ALA A 136 19.93 4.75 -13.47
CA ALA A 136 20.20 3.57 -12.64
C ALA A 136 19.59 2.27 -13.18
N GLY A 137 18.70 2.33 -14.18
CA GLY A 137 17.88 1.19 -14.57
C GLY A 137 16.90 0.78 -13.47
N LEU A 138 16.48 -0.49 -13.50
CA LEU A 138 15.60 -1.09 -12.50
C LEU A 138 16.41 -1.48 -11.25
N THR A 139 16.04 -0.97 -10.08
CA THR A 139 16.79 -1.16 -8.84
C THR A 139 15.88 -1.32 -7.63
N THR A 140 16.30 -2.14 -6.67
CA THR A 140 15.65 -2.30 -5.36
C THR A 140 15.96 -1.14 -4.40
N LYS A 141 17.01 -0.35 -4.69
CA LYS A 141 17.36 0.82 -3.88
C LYS A 141 16.73 2.07 -4.47
N ILE A 142 15.59 2.49 -3.91
CA ILE A 142 14.88 3.68 -4.36
C ILE A 142 15.76 4.93 -4.11
N PRO A 143 16.14 5.70 -5.15
CA PRO A 143 16.94 6.90 -4.97
C PRO A 143 16.17 7.95 -4.15
N LYS A 144 16.84 8.59 -3.19
CA LYS A 144 16.21 9.62 -2.35
C LYS A 144 15.62 10.76 -3.18
N SER A 145 16.31 11.18 -4.24
CA SER A 145 15.82 12.21 -5.16
C SER A 145 14.49 11.84 -5.82
N LEU A 146 14.30 10.56 -6.14
CA LEU A 146 13.06 10.05 -6.72
C LEU A 146 11.93 10.04 -5.69
N SER A 147 12.18 9.51 -4.49
CA SER A 147 11.20 9.55 -3.39
C SER A 147 10.77 10.98 -3.05
N ASP A 148 11.72 11.91 -2.96
CA ASP A 148 11.44 13.31 -2.67
C ASP A 148 10.62 13.96 -3.80
N ALA A 149 10.90 13.63 -5.06
CA ALA A 149 10.14 14.11 -6.22
C ALA A 149 8.72 13.52 -6.27
N TRP A 150 8.55 12.23 -5.95
CA TRP A 150 7.24 11.59 -5.84
C TRP A 150 6.39 12.25 -4.76
N MET A 151 6.96 12.49 -3.58
CA MET A 151 6.26 13.19 -2.49
C MET A 151 5.86 14.61 -2.89
N LYS A 152 6.69 15.33 -3.66
CA LYS A 152 6.32 16.64 -4.20
C LYS A 152 5.15 16.53 -5.18
N GLN A 153 5.20 15.57 -6.11
CA GLN A 153 4.11 15.33 -7.06
C GLN A 153 2.79 15.02 -6.34
N LEU A 154 2.80 14.12 -5.35
CA LEU A 154 1.61 13.79 -4.56
C LEU A 154 1.03 15.01 -3.84
N ARG A 155 1.87 15.86 -3.23
CA ARG A 155 1.40 17.10 -2.60
C ARG A 155 0.78 18.05 -3.62
N SER A 156 1.41 18.22 -4.78
CA SER A 156 0.88 19.07 -5.85
C SER A 156 -0.49 18.58 -6.33
N LEU A 157 -0.66 17.28 -6.50
CA LEU A 157 -1.95 16.67 -6.87
C LEU A 157 -3.01 16.88 -5.77
N ALA A 158 -2.65 16.74 -4.50
CA ALA A 158 -3.58 16.96 -3.39
C ALA A 158 -4.02 18.42 -3.24
N THR A 159 -3.17 19.37 -3.64
CA THR A 159 -3.47 20.81 -3.58
C THR A 159 -4.10 21.36 -4.87
N ALA A 160 -4.18 20.56 -5.93
CA ALA A 160 -4.87 20.96 -7.14
C ALA A 160 -6.37 21.04 -6.84
N SER A 161 -6.93 22.25 -6.89
CA SER A 161 -8.37 22.47 -6.70
C SER A 161 -9.13 21.68 -7.77
N PRO A 162 -10.25 21.01 -7.45
CA PRO A 162 -11.07 20.36 -8.46
C PRO A 162 -11.50 21.40 -9.49
N ASP A 163 -11.34 21.07 -10.77
CA ASP A 163 -11.75 21.93 -11.88
C ASP A 163 -13.26 22.18 -11.78
N PRO A 164 -13.75 23.43 -11.60
CA PRO A 164 -15.17 23.72 -11.53
C PRO A 164 -15.92 23.43 -12.85
N SER A 165 -15.21 23.00 -13.88
CA SER A 165 -15.73 22.75 -15.23
C SER A 165 -15.97 21.27 -15.55
N ALA A 166 -15.72 20.34 -14.61
CA ALA A 166 -16.04 18.93 -14.85
C ALA A 166 -17.57 18.71 -14.82
N PRO A 167 -18.21 18.31 -15.93
CA PRO A 167 -19.66 18.05 -15.93
C PRO A 167 -19.97 16.78 -15.13
N SER A 168 -21.00 16.88 -14.27
CA SER A 168 -21.63 15.77 -13.54
C SER A 168 -22.38 14.81 -14.44
#